data_AF-A0A661Z247-F1
#
_entry.id   AF-A0A661Z247-F1
#
_cell.length_a   1.000
_cell.length_b   1.000
_cell.length_c   1.000
_cell.angle_alpha   90.00
_cell.angle_beta   90.00
_cell.angle_gamma   90.00
#
_symmetry.space_group_name_H-M   'P 1'
#
loop_
_entity.id
_entity.type
_entity.pdbx_description
1 polymer ?
#
loop_
_entity_poly.entity_id
_entity_poly.type
_entity_poly.pdbx_seq_one_letter_code
_entity_poly.pdbx_strand_id
1 'polypeptide(L)'
;MSTFTQIQKIKNNIKNMFKNNENSNLPEQPAKQEIAMVKQVEVPATKVSLPSANVSPAVVNMINNKQMELQNKGNDLGAYAMEICVAQNGSYIGFLNAMNIVVMNYKVDAELAKQELEIELVQEINNRNSKVIAITNEIAGIESIAIPEKEVELNRYNLEINSLMDNQENGISESLSNERLLIMQLAIARTNELIRKFKHKVILLNTEISQIKLTIDGLNMQKGSINFFNESSLRRRLNLFFNHWLIALEGLGMELTTIEETKDKFVEYLNQEIVKIAA
;
A
#
# COMPACT_ATOMS: atom_id res chain seq x y z
N MET A 1 -10.39 64.64 20.79
CA MET A 1 -9.09 64.07 20.34
C MET A 1 -8.96 64.39 18.86
N SER A 2 -7.93 65.13 18.45
CA SER A 2 -7.74 65.54 17.05
C SER A 2 -7.55 64.32 16.14
N THR A 3 -8.09 64.34 14.92
CA THR A 3 -7.91 63.34 13.85
C THR A 3 -6.43 63.05 13.60
N PHE A 4 -5.56 64.05 13.77
CA PHE A 4 -4.11 63.91 13.72
C PHE A 4 -3.56 62.96 14.80
N THR A 5 -4.11 63.01 16.01
CA THR A 5 -3.72 62.14 17.12
C THR A 5 -4.13 60.68 16.88
N GLN A 6 -5.26 60.44 16.21
CA GLN A 6 -5.69 59.09 15.82
C GLN A 6 -4.81 58.51 14.70
N ILE A 7 -4.45 59.34 13.71
CA ILE A 7 -3.55 58.93 12.61
C ILE A 7 -2.15 58.60 13.13
N GLN A 8 -1.60 59.38 14.06
CA GLN A 8 -0.30 59.07 14.67
C GLN A 8 -0.35 57.76 15.50
N LYS A 9 -1.47 57.49 16.17
CA LYS A 9 -1.66 56.24 16.93
C LYS A 9 -1.73 55.02 16.02
N ILE A 10 -2.40 55.15 14.87
CA ILE A 10 -2.49 54.10 13.85
C ILE A 10 -1.14 53.89 13.14
N LYS A 11 -0.44 54.97 12.78
CA LYS A 11 0.90 54.90 12.17
C LYS A 11 1.92 54.22 13.09
N ASN A 12 1.84 54.48 14.39
CA ASN A 12 2.68 53.80 15.38
C ASN A 12 2.30 52.33 15.58
N ASN A 13 1.01 51.99 15.55
CA ASN A 13 0.58 50.59 15.62
C ASN A 13 1.04 49.77 14.39
N ILE A 14 0.94 50.35 13.19
CA ILE A 14 1.41 49.72 11.95
C ILE A 14 2.94 49.57 11.98
N LYS A 15 3.68 50.59 12.41
CA LYS A 15 5.15 50.52 12.57
C LYS A 15 5.59 49.44 13.58
N ASN A 16 4.81 49.25 14.66
CA ASN A 16 5.07 48.19 15.65
C ASN A 16 4.72 46.80 15.13
N MET A 17 3.72 46.67 14.24
CA MET A 17 3.43 45.41 13.56
C MET A 17 4.55 44.98 12.59
N PHE A 18 5.20 45.93 11.91
CA PHE A 18 6.33 45.63 11.02
C PHE A 18 7.65 45.40 11.77
N LYS A 19 7.92 46.13 12.87
CA LYS A 19 9.12 45.89 13.72
C LYS A 19 9.12 44.54 14.41
N ASN A 20 7.95 43.97 14.72
CA ASN A 20 7.85 42.63 15.29
C ASN A 20 8.06 41.51 14.25
N ASN A 21 8.13 41.84 12.96
CA ASN A 21 8.42 40.90 11.86
C ASN A 21 9.87 40.98 11.35
N GLU A 22 10.65 41.97 11.79
CA GLU A 22 12.09 42.10 11.43
C GLU A 22 13.02 41.41 12.45
N ASN A 23 12.48 40.89 13.56
CA ASN A 23 13.26 40.18 14.59
C ASN A 23 12.93 38.68 14.73
N SER A 24 12.20 38.08 13.79
CA SER A 24 12.21 36.61 13.68
C SER A 24 13.45 36.22 12.88
N ASN A 25 14.53 35.93 13.61
CA ASN A 25 15.68 35.20 13.10
C ASN A 25 15.21 34.15 12.09
N LEU A 26 15.65 34.29 10.84
CA LEU A 26 15.87 33.11 10.00
C LEU A 26 16.65 32.11 10.85
N PRO A 27 16.21 30.85 11.01
CA PRO A 27 17.18 29.80 11.23
C PRO A 27 17.95 29.68 9.93
N GLU A 28 19.19 30.18 9.94
CA GLU A 28 20.27 29.57 9.18
C GLU A 28 20.18 28.05 9.33
N GLN A 29 20.26 27.34 8.20
CA GLN A 29 20.48 25.89 8.06
C GLN A 29 19.85 24.95 9.11
N PRO A 30 19.05 23.96 8.71
CA PRO A 30 19.05 22.72 9.48
C PRO A 30 20.37 21.99 9.18
N ALA A 31 21.35 22.21 10.05
CA ALA A 31 22.25 21.14 10.46
C ALA A 31 21.43 19.88 10.76
N LYS A 32 21.90 18.74 10.25
CA LYS A 32 21.56 17.37 10.66
C LYS A 32 20.44 17.28 11.71
N GLN A 33 19.18 17.25 11.28
CA GLN A 33 18.11 16.79 12.15
C GLN A 33 18.25 15.28 12.26
N GLU A 34 18.64 14.84 13.46
CA GLU A 34 18.46 13.47 13.91
C GLU A 34 17.04 13.02 13.55
N ILE A 35 17.00 11.92 12.82
CA ILE A 35 15.79 11.17 12.51
C ILE A 35 15.22 10.75 13.87
N ALA A 36 14.29 11.54 14.40
CA ALA A 36 13.41 11.07 15.46
C ALA A 36 12.75 9.80 14.91
N MET A 37 13.04 8.66 15.55
CA MET A 37 12.47 7.34 15.25
C MET A 37 10.97 7.51 14.95
N VAL A 38 10.64 7.51 13.67
CA VAL A 38 9.27 7.39 13.21
C VAL A 38 8.85 6.01 13.66
N LYS A 39 7.98 5.97 14.67
CA LYS A 39 7.21 4.79 15.06
C LYS A 39 6.85 4.03 13.79
N GLN A 40 7.25 2.77 13.72
CA GLN A 40 6.85 1.84 12.66
C GLN A 40 5.37 2.09 12.36
N VAL A 41 5.10 2.66 11.19
CA VAL A 41 3.75 2.71 10.65
C VAL A 41 3.46 1.27 10.33
N GLU A 42 2.63 0.63 11.16
CA GLU A 42 2.09 -0.68 10.89
C GLU A 42 1.43 -0.60 9.52
N VAL A 43 2.10 -1.19 8.52
CA VAL A 43 1.48 -1.54 7.26
C VAL A 43 0.26 -2.37 7.65
N PRO A 44 -0.98 -1.97 7.32
CA PRO A 44 -2.13 -2.79 7.63
C PRO A 44 -1.86 -4.13 6.98
N ALA A 45 -1.64 -5.15 7.81
CA ALA A 45 -1.56 -6.52 7.35
C ALA A 45 -2.92 -6.80 6.73
N THR A 46 -3.02 -6.70 5.41
CA THR A 46 -4.12 -7.30 4.68
C THR A 46 -4.07 -8.75 5.12
N LYS A 47 -5.04 -9.17 5.93
CA LYS A 47 -5.24 -10.57 6.27
C LYS A 47 -5.58 -11.26 4.97
N VAL A 48 -4.56 -11.65 4.23
CA VAL A 48 -4.69 -12.70 3.22
C VAL A 48 -4.91 -13.94 4.05
N SER A 49 -6.19 -14.26 4.24
CA SER A 49 -6.59 -15.55 4.78
C SER A 49 -5.98 -16.61 3.86
N LEU A 50 -4.98 -17.32 4.38
CA LEU A 50 -4.57 -18.61 3.84
C LEU A 50 -5.83 -19.45 3.58
N PRO A 51 -5.89 -20.24 2.50
CA PRO A 51 -7.01 -21.14 2.27
C PRO A 51 -7.27 -21.96 3.53
N SER A 52 -8.44 -21.74 4.12
CA SER A 52 -8.85 -22.33 5.40
C SER A 52 -8.84 -23.85 5.28
N ALA A 53 -7.90 -24.50 5.95
CA ALA A 53 -7.84 -25.95 6.12
C ALA A 53 -8.81 -26.44 7.21
N ASN A 54 -10.08 -26.02 7.16
CA ASN A 54 -11.12 -26.55 8.04
C ASN A 54 -11.57 -27.90 7.49
N VAL A 55 -11.07 -28.98 8.10
CA VAL A 55 -11.38 -30.37 7.70
C VAL A 55 -12.10 -31.07 8.84
N SER A 56 -13.32 -31.57 8.55
CA SER A 56 -14.02 -32.52 9.42
C SER A 56 -13.68 -33.95 8.95
N PRO A 57 -13.55 -34.93 9.86
CA PRO A 57 -13.17 -36.29 9.49
C PRO A 57 -14.25 -36.96 8.61
N ALA A 58 -13.81 -37.64 7.56
CA ALA A 58 -14.66 -38.45 6.69
C ALA A 58 -15.21 -39.67 7.44
N VAL A 59 -16.49 -39.99 7.23
CA VAL A 59 -17.14 -41.20 7.76
C VAL A 59 -17.24 -42.21 6.62
N VAL A 60 -16.61 -43.36 6.77
CA VAL A 60 -16.70 -44.48 5.81
C VAL A 60 -17.78 -45.45 6.30
N ASN A 61 -18.80 -45.69 5.48
CA ASN A 61 -19.79 -46.74 5.70
C ASN A 61 -19.52 -47.90 4.75
N MET A 62 -19.44 -49.11 5.29
CA MET A 62 -19.38 -50.34 4.49
C MET A 62 -20.78 -50.73 4.03
N ILE A 63 -20.97 -50.94 2.72
CA ILE A 63 -22.19 -51.52 2.17
C ILE A 63 -21.84 -52.90 1.56
N ASN A 64 -22.45 -53.95 2.13
CA ASN A 64 -22.45 -55.31 1.60
C ASN A 64 -21.08 -55.96 1.32
N ASN A 65 -20.07 -55.71 2.17
CA ASN A 65 -18.72 -56.33 2.13
C ASN A 65 -18.00 -56.27 0.77
N LYS A 66 -18.47 -55.45 -0.18
CA LYS A 66 -17.93 -55.38 -1.54
C LYS A 66 -17.97 -53.99 -2.16
N GLN A 67 -18.66 -53.03 -1.55
CA GLN A 67 -18.69 -51.64 -2.02
C GLN A 67 -18.53 -50.66 -0.86
N MET A 68 -17.51 -49.80 -0.97
CA MET A 68 -17.38 -48.60 -0.13
C MET A 68 -18.11 -47.47 -0.84
N GLU A 69 -19.07 -46.84 -0.16
CA GLU A 69 -19.73 -45.65 -0.67
C GLU A 69 -19.24 -44.44 0.13
N LEU A 70 -18.45 -43.60 -0.54
CA LEU A 70 -17.98 -42.32 -0.02
C LEU A 70 -19.11 -41.29 -0.12
N GLN A 71 -19.75 -40.95 1.00
CA GLN A 71 -20.61 -39.77 1.05
C GLN A 71 -19.73 -38.51 1.06
N ASN A 72 -19.37 -38.05 -0.14
CA ASN A 72 -18.43 -36.94 -0.28
C ASN A 72 -19.15 -35.59 -0.46
N LYS A 73 -18.99 -34.69 0.53
CA LYS A 73 -19.20 -33.25 0.38
C LYS A 73 -17.88 -32.53 0.69
N GLY A 74 -16.86 -32.70 -0.14
CA GLY A 74 -15.63 -31.90 -0.06
C GLY A 74 -14.55 -32.35 -1.03
N ASN A 75 -13.89 -31.38 -1.67
CA ASN A 75 -12.67 -31.57 -2.48
C ASN A 75 -11.49 -32.01 -1.58
N ASP A 76 -11.54 -33.18 -0.97
CA ASP A 76 -10.52 -33.61 0.00
C ASP A 76 -9.52 -34.57 -0.66
N LEU A 77 -8.23 -34.20 -0.64
CA LEU A 77 -7.13 -35.01 -1.20
C LEU A 77 -7.17 -36.47 -0.70
N GLY A 78 -7.71 -36.69 0.51
CA GLY A 78 -7.88 -38.01 1.06
C GLY A 78 -8.87 -38.88 0.29
N ALA A 79 -10.00 -38.33 -0.15
CA ALA A 79 -10.96 -39.05 -0.98
C ALA A 79 -10.35 -39.41 -2.34
N TYR A 80 -9.65 -38.47 -2.96
CA TYR A 80 -8.91 -38.69 -4.20
C TYR A 80 -7.85 -39.80 -4.05
N ALA A 81 -7.07 -39.79 -2.95
CA ALA A 81 -6.08 -40.83 -2.67
C ALA A 81 -6.72 -42.22 -2.56
N MET A 82 -7.83 -42.34 -1.82
CA MET A 82 -8.53 -43.60 -1.64
C MET A 82 -9.12 -44.12 -2.96
N GLU A 83 -9.81 -43.26 -3.72
CA GLU A 83 -10.42 -43.62 -5.01
C GLU A 83 -9.38 -44.14 -6.00
N ILE A 84 -8.25 -43.43 -6.16
CA ILE A 84 -7.19 -43.84 -7.08
C ILE A 84 -6.49 -45.12 -6.59
N CYS A 85 -6.24 -45.24 -5.28
CA CYS A 85 -5.65 -46.45 -4.71
C CYS A 85 -6.52 -47.68 -5.01
N VAL A 86 -7.83 -47.59 -4.77
CA VAL A 86 -8.79 -48.67 -5.05
C VAL A 86 -8.84 -48.96 -6.55
N ALA A 87 -8.94 -47.94 -7.41
CA ALA A 87 -9.00 -48.11 -8.86
C ALA A 87 -7.74 -48.77 -9.44
N GLN A 88 -6.59 -48.59 -8.78
CA GLN A 88 -5.29 -49.14 -9.20
C GLN A 88 -4.89 -50.38 -8.40
N ASN A 89 -5.78 -50.95 -7.57
CA ASN A 89 -5.49 -52.07 -6.67
C ASN A 89 -4.20 -51.87 -5.85
N GLY A 90 -3.97 -50.66 -5.36
CA GLY A 90 -2.78 -50.33 -4.58
C GLY A 90 -1.47 -50.32 -5.36
N SER A 91 -1.51 -50.30 -6.70
CA SER A 91 -0.31 -50.29 -7.55
C SER A 91 0.65 -49.15 -7.19
N TYR A 92 1.92 -49.49 -6.98
CA TYR A 92 2.99 -48.54 -6.70
C TYR A 92 3.18 -47.50 -7.81
N ILE A 93 3.06 -47.90 -9.08
CA ILE A 93 3.12 -46.96 -10.21
C ILE A 93 1.94 -45.98 -10.13
N GLY A 94 0.76 -46.47 -9.74
CA GLY A 94 -0.42 -45.64 -9.47
C GLY A 94 -0.17 -44.63 -8.36
N PHE A 95 0.45 -45.06 -7.26
CA PHE A 95 0.83 -44.21 -6.14
C PHE A 95 1.74 -43.07 -6.57
N LEU A 96 2.85 -43.36 -7.26
CA LEU A 96 3.80 -42.34 -7.72
C LEU A 96 3.15 -41.36 -8.70
N ASN A 97 2.32 -41.85 -9.61
CA ASN A 97 1.59 -40.99 -10.55
C ASN A 97 0.64 -40.03 -9.82
N ALA A 98 -0.10 -40.52 -8.82
CA ALA A 98 -0.99 -39.70 -8.04
C ALA A 98 -0.25 -38.67 -7.16
N MET A 99 0.89 -39.05 -6.58
CA MET A 99 1.79 -38.14 -5.86
C MET A 99 2.31 -37.02 -6.75
N ASN A 100 2.74 -37.33 -7.98
CA ASN A 100 3.18 -36.33 -8.95
C ASN A 100 2.04 -35.34 -9.30
N ILE A 101 0.81 -35.83 -9.45
CA ILE A 101 -0.37 -34.98 -9.69
C ILE A 101 -0.60 -34.04 -8.50
N VAL A 102 -0.48 -34.51 -7.25
CA VAL A 102 -0.61 -33.67 -6.06
C VAL A 102 0.45 -32.56 -6.04
N VAL A 103 1.71 -32.87 -6.36
CA VAL A 103 2.79 -31.89 -6.45
C VAL A 103 2.51 -30.87 -7.56
N MET A 104 2.09 -31.31 -8.75
CA MET A 104 1.76 -30.43 -9.87
C MET A 104 0.60 -29.49 -9.52
N ASN A 105 -0.48 -30.00 -8.93
CA ASN A 105 -1.61 -29.18 -8.51
C ASN A 105 -1.18 -28.14 -7.47
N TYR A 106 -0.35 -28.51 -6.49
CA TYR A 106 0.18 -27.53 -5.53
C TYR A 106 1.03 -26.44 -6.20
N LYS A 107 1.87 -26.79 -7.20
CA LYS A 107 2.65 -25.81 -7.96
C LYS A 107 1.75 -24.85 -8.74
N VAL A 108 0.70 -25.37 -9.38
CA VAL A 108 -0.29 -24.55 -10.11
C VAL A 108 -1.04 -23.64 -9.15
N ASP A 109 -1.55 -24.15 -8.02
CA ASP A 109 -2.23 -23.35 -6.99
C ASP A 109 -1.35 -22.20 -6.49
N ALA A 110 -0.07 -22.48 -6.20
CA ALA A 110 0.88 -21.49 -5.71
C ALA A 110 1.19 -20.41 -6.75
N GLU A 111 1.31 -20.79 -8.03
CA GLU A 111 1.55 -19.85 -9.12
C GLU A 111 0.31 -18.99 -9.43
N LEU A 112 -0.89 -19.56 -9.37
CA LEU A 112 -2.14 -18.79 -9.51
C LEU A 112 -2.28 -17.77 -8.37
N ALA A 113 -2.07 -18.19 -7.12
CA ALA A 113 -2.11 -17.29 -5.97
C ALA A 113 -1.07 -16.16 -6.06
N LYS A 114 0.12 -16.48 -6.59
CA LYS A 114 1.16 -15.49 -6.89
C LYS A 114 0.68 -14.47 -7.93
N GLN A 115 0.13 -14.93 -9.04
CA GLN A 115 -0.35 -14.06 -10.12
C GLN A 115 -1.50 -13.16 -9.65
N GLU A 116 -2.45 -13.70 -8.87
CA GLU A 116 -3.56 -12.92 -8.30
C GLU A 116 -3.03 -11.79 -7.40
N LEU A 117 -2.10 -12.09 -6.50
CA LEU A 117 -1.49 -11.08 -5.63
C LEU A 117 -0.67 -10.05 -6.43
N GLU A 118 0.08 -10.49 -7.45
CA GLU A 118 0.83 -9.59 -8.32
C GLU A 118 -0.09 -8.62 -9.07
N ILE A 119 -1.24 -9.09 -9.54
CA ILE A 119 -2.26 -8.24 -10.19
C ILE A 119 -2.79 -7.20 -9.20
N GLU A 120 -3.15 -7.61 -7.98
CA GLU A 120 -3.65 -6.71 -6.94
C GLU A 120 -2.61 -5.62 -6.59
N LEU A 121 -1.34 -6.01 -6.40
CA LEU A 121 -0.25 -5.06 -6.13
C LEU A 121 -0.04 -4.10 -7.30
N VAL A 122 -0.07 -4.57 -8.54
CA VAL A 122 0.05 -3.71 -9.73
C VAL A 122 -1.10 -2.71 -9.81
N GLN A 123 -2.33 -3.14 -9.53
CA GLN A 123 -3.48 -2.24 -9.51
C GLN A 123 -3.33 -1.16 -8.43
N GLU A 124 -2.90 -1.52 -7.22
CA GLU A 124 -2.70 -0.57 -6.13
C GLU A 124 -1.54 0.42 -6.42
N ILE A 125 -0.44 -0.06 -7.01
CA ILE A 125 0.66 0.81 -7.48
C ILE A 125 0.14 1.80 -8.54
N ASN A 126 -0.64 1.33 -9.51
CA ASN A 126 -1.20 2.19 -10.56
C ASN A 126 -2.16 3.25 -9.99
N ASN A 127 -3.03 2.86 -9.06
CA ASN A 127 -3.93 3.79 -8.36
C ASN A 127 -3.15 4.89 -7.63
N ARG A 128 -2.07 4.53 -6.93
CA ARG A 128 -1.18 5.48 -6.24
C ARG A 128 -0.44 6.39 -7.21
N ASN A 129 0.05 5.85 -8.32
CA ASN A 129 0.67 6.65 -9.39
C ASN A 129 -0.32 7.68 -9.98
N SER A 130 -1.58 7.29 -10.21
CA SER A 130 -2.61 8.23 -10.65
C SER A 130 -2.85 9.37 -9.65
N LYS A 131 -2.82 9.07 -8.33
CA LYS A 131 -2.87 10.12 -7.30
C LYS A 131 -1.67 11.06 -7.34
N VAL A 132 -0.46 10.53 -7.53
CA VAL A 132 0.75 11.37 -7.69
C VAL A 132 0.61 12.30 -8.89
N ILE A 133 0.11 11.81 -10.03
CA ILE A 133 -0.12 12.62 -11.23
C ILE A 133 -1.15 13.73 -10.94
N ALA A 134 -2.27 13.41 -10.28
CA ALA A 134 -3.28 14.39 -9.92
C ALA A 134 -2.72 15.50 -9.02
N ILE A 135 -1.97 15.13 -7.97
CA ILE A 135 -1.35 16.11 -7.05
C ILE A 135 -0.29 16.94 -7.80
N THR A 136 0.50 16.33 -8.68
CA THR A 136 1.51 17.03 -9.49
C THR A 136 0.85 18.09 -10.38
N ASN A 137 -0.28 17.76 -11.01
CA ASN A 137 -1.04 18.71 -11.81
C ASN A 137 -1.61 19.85 -10.95
N GLU A 138 -2.06 19.56 -9.73
CA GLU A 138 -2.53 20.58 -8.79
C GLU A 138 -1.40 21.53 -8.37
N ILE A 139 -0.22 21.00 -8.05
CA ILE A 139 0.98 21.80 -7.76
C ILE A 139 1.30 22.70 -8.95
N ALA A 140 1.35 22.13 -10.16
CA ALA A 140 1.62 22.90 -11.38
C ALA A 140 0.60 24.04 -11.57
N GLY A 141 -0.69 23.79 -11.33
CA GLY A 141 -1.72 24.84 -11.38
C GLY A 141 -1.51 25.94 -10.34
N ILE A 142 -1.07 25.60 -9.13
CA ILE A 142 -0.79 26.60 -8.10
C ILE A 142 0.45 27.44 -8.47
N GLU A 143 1.54 26.78 -8.88
CA GLU A 143 2.82 27.43 -9.16
C GLU A 143 2.85 28.23 -10.46
N SER A 144 2.20 27.73 -11.51
CA SER A 144 2.24 28.37 -12.84
C SER A 144 1.09 29.34 -13.10
N ILE A 145 0.01 29.28 -12.31
CA ILE A 145 -1.18 30.13 -12.52
C ILE A 145 -1.50 30.92 -11.25
N ALA A 146 -1.88 30.24 -10.16
CA ALA A 146 -2.46 30.92 -9.00
C ALA A 146 -1.50 31.90 -8.31
N ILE A 147 -0.24 31.51 -8.12
CA ILE A 147 0.78 32.39 -7.53
C ILE A 147 1.10 33.56 -8.49
N PRO A 148 1.45 33.34 -9.77
CA PRO A 148 1.70 34.43 -10.72
C PRO A 148 0.55 35.43 -10.85
N GLU A 149 -0.70 34.96 -10.90
CA GLU A 149 -1.88 35.85 -10.94
C GLU A 149 -1.94 36.78 -9.73
N LYS A 150 -1.64 36.25 -8.53
CA LYS A 150 -1.58 37.05 -7.31
C LYS A 150 -0.39 37.99 -7.25
N GLU A 151 0.75 37.61 -7.84
CA GLU A 151 1.91 38.49 -7.96
C GLU A 151 1.63 39.66 -8.93
N VAL A 152 0.90 39.43 -10.02
CA VAL A 152 0.46 40.51 -10.92
C VAL A 152 -0.51 41.47 -10.20
N GLU A 153 -1.49 40.92 -9.47
CA GLU A 153 -2.43 41.71 -8.67
C GLU A 153 -1.71 42.55 -7.59
N LEU A 154 -0.71 41.96 -6.92
CA LEU A 154 0.15 42.64 -5.96
C LEU A 154 0.91 43.82 -6.60
N ASN A 155 1.51 43.60 -7.78
CA ASN A 155 2.23 44.64 -8.50
C ASN A 155 1.31 45.79 -8.92
N ARG A 156 0.07 45.49 -9.34
CA ARG A 156 -0.94 46.51 -9.65
C ARG A 156 -1.25 47.38 -8.44
N TYR A 157 -1.47 46.78 -7.26
CA TYR A 157 -1.73 47.55 -6.04
C TYR A 157 -0.54 48.42 -5.61
N ASN A 158 0.68 47.92 -5.76
CA ASN A 158 1.89 48.70 -5.49
C ASN A 158 2.01 49.93 -6.39
N LEU A 159 1.72 49.79 -7.70
CA LEU A 159 1.72 50.91 -8.64
C LEU A 159 0.66 51.96 -8.29
N GLU A 160 -0.54 51.51 -7.90
CA GLU A 160 -1.61 52.41 -7.49
C GLU A 160 -1.26 53.18 -6.20
N ILE A 161 -0.65 52.51 -5.21
CA ILE A 161 -0.14 53.19 -4.01
C ILE A 161 0.89 54.26 -4.37
N ASN A 162 1.85 53.95 -5.24
CA ASN A 162 2.86 54.93 -5.64
C ASN A 162 2.21 56.15 -6.30
N SER A 163 1.24 55.94 -7.20
CA SER A 163 0.49 57.04 -7.82
C SER A 163 -0.31 57.86 -6.80
N LEU A 164 -0.92 57.22 -5.80
CA LEU A 164 -1.65 57.93 -4.74
C LEU A 164 -0.72 58.78 -3.87
N MET A 165 0.47 58.26 -3.56
CA MET A 165 1.50 59.00 -2.81
C MET A 165 2.01 60.22 -3.59
N ASP A 166 2.29 60.07 -4.89
CA ASP A 166 2.71 61.17 -5.77
C ASP A 166 1.63 62.28 -5.84
N ASN A 167 0.35 61.90 -5.84
CA ASN A 167 -0.77 62.85 -5.87
C ASN A 167 -0.98 63.60 -4.53
N GLN A 168 -0.62 62.99 -3.40
CA GLN A 168 -0.62 63.66 -2.09
C GLN A 168 0.47 64.73 -2.02
N GLU A 169 1.65 64.44 -2.57
CA GLU A 169 2.76 65.40 -2.63
C GLU A 169 2.41 66.64 -3.47
N ASN A 170 1.50 66.48 -4.45
CA ASN A 170 1.01 67.55 -5.33
C ASN A 170 -0.25 68.30 -4.82
N GLY A 171 -0.70 68.07 -3.58
CA GLY A 171 -1.73 68.91 -2.92
C GLY A 171 -3.19 68.60 -3.26
N ILE A 172 -3.50 67.40 -3.78
CA ILE A 172 -4.89 66.95 -4.04
C ILE A 172 -5.51 66.39 -2.74
N SER A 173 -6.73 66.84 -2.39
CA SER A 173 -7.60 66.39 -1.26
C SER A 173 -7.10 65.20 -0.42
N GLU A 174 -6.50 65.53 0.74
CA GLU A 174 -5.78 64.62 1.64
C GLU A 174 -6.64 63.49 2.24
N SER A 175 -7.93 63.74 2.52
CA SER A 175 -8.80 62.76 3.22
C SER A 175 -9.20 61.56 2.34
N LEU A 176 -9.66 61.81 1.11
CA LEU A 176 -10.05 60.78 0.16
C LEU A 176 -8.85 59.94 -0.30
N SER A 177 -7.66 60.54 -0.34
CA SER A 177 -6.41 59.86 -0.71
C SER A 177 -5.93 58.90 0.41
N ASN A 178 -6.07 59.28 1.68
CA ASN A 178 -5.69 58.44 2.82
C ASN A 178 -6.57 57.17 2.96
N GLU A 179 -7.87 57.27 2.69
CA GLU A 179 -8.78 56.11 2.73
C GLU A 179 -8.44 55.09 1.63
N ARG A 180 -8.19 55.58 0.40
CA ARG A 180 -7.77 54.72 -0.72
C ARG A 180 -6.43 54.05 -0.46
N LEU A 181 -5.46 54.78 0.10
CA LEU A 181 -4.17 54.22 0.49
C LEU A 181 -4.32 53.07 1.48
N LEU A 182 -5.18 53.23 2.50
CA LEU A 182 -5.46 52.18 3.48
C LEU A 182 -6.09 50.93 2.83
N ILE A 183 -7.06 51.12 1.93
CA ILE A 183 -7.70 50.03 1.20
C ILE A 183 -6.66 49.24 0.38
N MET A 184 -5.75 49.94 -0.32
CA MET A 184 -4.70 49.29 -1.11
C MET A 184 -3.68 48.56 -0.25
N GLN A 185 -3.27 49.12 0.88
CA GLN A 185 -2.39 48.45 1.84
C GLN A 185 -3.02 47.17 2.38
N LEU A 186 -4.32 47.20 2.67
CA LEU A 186 -5.07 46.02 3.09
C LEU A 186 -5.15 44.98 1.98
N ALA A 187 -5.37 45.40 0.73
CA ALA A 187 -5.38 44.52 -0.43
C ALA A 187 -4.02 43.83 -0.64
N ILE A 188 -2.91 44.57 -0.54
CA ILE A 188 -1.54 44.03 -0.57
C ILE A 188 -1.33 42.99 0.53
N ALA A 189 -1.68 43.31 1.77
CA ALA A 189 -1.54 42.40 2.89
C ALA A 189 -2.32 41.10 2.67
N ARG A 190 -3.56 41.21 2.15
CA ARG A 190 -4.40 40.06 1.82
C ARG A 190 -3.81 39.22 0.68
N THR A 191 -3.30 39.86 -0.38
CA THR A 191 -2.71 39.16 -1.53
C THR A 191 -1.42 38.42 -1.13
N ASN A 192 -0.56 39.05 -0.32
CA ASN A 192 0.64 38.41 0.22
C ASN A 192 0.28 37.18 1.07
N GLU A 193 -0.76 37.29 1.89
CA GLU A 193 -1.23 36.16 2.69
C GLU A 193 -1.77 35.01 1.82
N LEU A 194 -2.45 35.31 0.71
CA LEU A 194 -2.88 34.28 -0.25
C LEU A 194 -1.70 33.58 -0.92
N ILE A 195 -0.69 34.34 -1.38
CA ILE A 195 0.54 33.77 -1.96
C ILE A 195 1.23 32.85 -0.95
N ARG A 196 1.34 33.28 0.31
CA ARG A 196 1.93 32.48 1.39
C ARG A 196 1.17 31.17 1.60
N LYS A 197 -0.17 31.21 1.59
CA LYS A 197 -1.02 30.01 1.70
C LYS A 197 -0.83 29.06 0.52
N PHE A 198 -0.73 29.59 -0.71
CA PHE A 198 -0.46 28.76 -1.88
C PHE A 198 0.90 28.07 -1.80
N LYS A 199 1.97 28.80 -1.44
CA LYS A 199 3.30 28.22 -1.23
C LYS A 199 3.30 27.14 -0.15
N HIS A 200 2.60 27.38 0.96
CA HIS A 200 2.46 26.37 2.02
C HIS A 200 1.71 25.12 1.53
N LYS A 201 0.63 25.31 0.76
CA LYS A 201 -0.12 24.20 0.16
C LYS A 201 0.76 23.35 -0.76
N VAL A 202 1.59 23.97 -1.60
CA VAL A 202 2.56 23.26 -2.45
C VAL A 202 3.52 22.40 -1.62
N ILE A 203 4.03 22.91 -0.49
CA ILE A 203 4.91 22.14 0.40
C ILE A 203 4.18 20.91 0.97
N LEU A 204 2.92 21.06 1.39
CA LEU A 204 2.11 19.96 1.90
C LEU A 204 1.86 18.89 0.83
N LEU A 205 1.47 19.31 -0.38
CA LEU A 205 1.24 18.40 -1.51
C LEU A 205 2.52 17.65 -1.92
N ASN A 206 3.67 18.31 -1.90
CA ASN A 206 4.96 17.65 -2.15
C ASN A 206 5.32 16.62 -1.07
N THR A 207 4.99 16.92 0.19
CA THR A 207 5.18 15.97 1.30
C THR A 207 4.29 14.73 1.11
N GLU A 208 3.05 14.93 0.69
CA GLU A 208 2.11 13.85 0.36
C GLU A 208 2.62 12.99 -0.81
N ILE A 209 3.11 13.59 -1.89
CA ILE A 209 3.75 12.85 -2.99
C ILE A 209 4.90 11.96 -2.48
N SER A 210 5.79 12.50 -1.64
CA SER A 210 6.90 11.72 -1.07
C SER A 210 6.41 10.53 -0.24
N GLN A 211 5.36 10.70 0.57
CA GLN A 211 4.76 9.60 1.34
C GLN A 211 4.14 8.53 0.44
N ILE A 212 3.46 8.94 -0.64
CA ILE A 212 2.89 8.01 -1.61
C ILE A 212 4.01 7.21 -2.31
N LYS A 213 5.11 7.87 -2.71
CA LYS A 213 6.27 7.23 -3.34
C LYS A 213 6.92 6.18 -2.42
N LEU A 214 7.12 6.50 -1.14
CA LEU A 214 7.62 5.51 -0.17
C LEU A 214 6.72 4.28 -0.07
N THR A 215 5.39 4.47 -0.16
CA THR A 215 4.46 3.34 -0.15
C THR A 215 4.56 2.51 -1.43
N ILE A 216 4.71 3.16 -2.60
CA ILE A 216 4.92 2.47 -3.88
C ILE A 216 6.20 1.65 -3.84
N ASP A 217 7.30 2.20 -3.30
CA ASP A 217 8.56 1.47 -3.16
C ASP A 217 8.39 0.22 -2.29
N GLY A 218 7.67 0.34 -1.17
CA GLY A 218 7.31 -0.79 -0.31
C GLY A 218 6.49 -1.87 -1.04
N LEU A 219 5.49 -1.46 -1.84
CA LEU A 219 4.69 -2.39 -2.65
C LEU A 219 5.52 -3.08 -3.74
N ASN A 220 6.46 -2.37 -4.36
CA ASN A 220 7.39 -2.94 -5.34
C ASN A 220 8.34 -3.97 -4.71
N MET A 221 8.85 -3.69 -3.51
CA MET A 221 9.64 -4.66 -2.74
C MET A 221 8.80 -5.89 -2.39
N GLN A 222 7.57 -5.71 -1.91
CA GLN A 222 6.66 -6.81 -1.62
C GLN A 222 6.44 -7.67 -2.87
N LYS A 223 6.11 -7.04 -4.01
CA LYS A 223 5.93 -7.72 -5.29
C LYS A 223 7.14 -8.57 -5.68
N GLY A 224 8.36 -8.03 -5.54
CA GLY A 224 9.60 -8.74 -5.85
C GLY A 224 9.92 -9.91 -4.89
N SER A 225 9.28 -9.95 -3.72
CA SER A 225 9.50 -10.95 -2.67
C SER A 225 8.41 -12.04 -2.60
N ILE A 226 7.41 -12.02 -3.50
CA ILE A 226 6.31 -12.99 -3.45
C ILE A 226 6.84 -14.39 -3.74
N ASN A 227 6.78 -15.25 -2.73
CA ASN A 227 6.97 -16.68 -2.89
C ASN A 227 5.89 -17.44 -2.12
N PHE A 228 4.97 -18.08 -2.86
CA PHE A 228 3.92 -18.91 -2.30
C PHE A 228 4.31 -20.39 -2.21
N PHE A 229 5.41 -20.76 -2.86
CA PHE A 229 5.90 -22.12 -2.87
C PHE A 229 6.76 -22.35 -1.63
N ASN A 230 6.23 -23.14 -0.69
CA ASN A 230 6.92 -23.42 0.57
C ASN A 230 6.94 -24.91 0.87
N GLU A 231 8.07 -25.37 1.39
CA GLU A 231 8.32 -26.79 1.70
C GLU A 231 7.28 -27.36 2.67
N SER A 232 6.96 -26.61 3.73
CA SER A 232 6.10 -27.07 4.81
C SER A 232 4.67 -27.38 4.34
N SER A 233 4.14 -26.55 3.43
CA SER A 233 2.81 -26.70 2.82
C SER A 233 2.79 -27.89 1.87
N LEU A 234 3.82 -28.07 1.04
CA LEU A 234 3.90 -29.23 0.17
C LEU A 234 3.98 -30.52 1.00
N ARG A 235 4.88 -30.56 1.98
CA ARG A 235 5.06 -31.71 2.89
C ARG A 235 3.75 -32.08 3.57
N ARG A 236 3.00 -31.09 4.07
CA ARG A 236 1.68 -31.32 4.68
C ARG A 236 0.69 -31.94 3.68
N ARG A 237 0.60 -31.42 2.46
CA ARG A 237 -0.31 -31.95 1.42
C ARG A 237 0.04 -33.40 1.03
N LEU A 238 1.33 -33.68 0.85
CA LEU A 238 1.81 -35.03 0.53
C LEU A 238 1.55 -36.03 1.67
N ASN A 239 1.78 -35.61 2.92
CA ASN A 239 1.47 -36.45 4.09
C ASN A 239 -0.04 -36.75 4.20
N LEU A 240 -0.90 -35.76 3.95
CA LEU A 240 -2.35 -35.98 3.96
C LEU A 240 -2.77 -36.97 2.88
N PHE A 241 -2.28 -36.81 1.65
CA PHE A 241 -2.53 -37.75 0.56
C PHE A 241 -2.06 -39.17 0.93
N PHE A 242 -0.82 -39.28 1.40
CA PHE A 242 -0.19 -40.56 1.74
C PHE A 242 -0.93 -41.31 2.85
N ASN A 243 -1.34 -40.63 3.91
CA ASN A 243 -2.07 -41.26 5.01
C ASN A 243 -3.38 -41.91 4.53
N HIS A 244 -4.08 -41.27 3.60
CA HIS A 244 -5.31 -41.84 3.04
C HIS A 244 -5.05 -42.95 2.03
N TRP A 245 -3.94 -42.88 1.30
CA TRP A 245 -3.47 -43.99 0.49
C TRP A 245 -3.21 -45.25 1.34
N LEU A 246 -2.55 -45.09 2.50
CA LEU A 246 -2.32 -46.21 3.43
C LEU A 246 -3.62 -46.82 3.95
N ILE A 247 -4.59 -45.99 4.34
CA ILE A 247 -5.92 -46.45 4.77
C ILE A 247 -6.59 -47.29 3.65
N ALA A 248 -6.46 -46.87 2.40
CA ALA A 248 -7.01 -47.63 1.27
C ALA A 248 -6.28 -48.96 1.04
N LEU A 249 -4.95 -49.00 1.16
CA LEU A 249 -4.18 -50.26 1.08
C LEU A 249 -4.61 -51.25 2.17
N GLU A 250 -4.76 -50.78 3.41
CA GLU A 250 -5.26 -51.59 4.52
C GLU A 250 -6.69 -52.10 4.24
N GLY A 251 -7.56 -51.23 3.72
CA GLY A 251 -8.93 -51.59 3.34
C GLY A 251 -9.03 -52.60 2.19
N LEU A 252 -8.03 -52.64 1.30
CA LEU A 252 -7.90 -53.65 0.24
C LEU A 252 -7.33 -54.99 0.75
N GLY A 253 -6.87 -55.05 2.01
CA GLY A 253 -6.27 -56.25 2.59
C GLY A 253 -4.86 -56.52 2.06
N MET A 254 -4.12 -55.47 1.68
CA MET A 254 -2.73 -55.60 1.22
C MET A 254 -1.82 -56.13 2.33
N GLU A 255 -0.81 -56.90 1.96
CA GLU A 255 0.15 -57.44 2.93
C GLU A 255 0.94 -56.32 3.63
N LEU A 256 1.29 -56.56 4.90
CA LEU A 256 2.02 -55.60 5.72
C LEU A 256 3.36 -55.19 5.09
N THR A 257 4.03 -56.14 4.42
CA THR A 257 5.28 -55.93 3.69
C THR A 257 5.12 -54.89 2.59
N THR A 258 4.05 -54.96 1.78
CA THR A 258 3.76 -53.98 0.73
C THR A 258 3.44 -52.60 1.30
N ILE A 259 2.76 -52.55 2.45
CA ILE A 259 2.47 -51.30 3.17
C ILE A 259 3.78 -50.65 3.66
N GLU A 260 4.70 -51.43 4.22
CA GLU A 260 6.01 -50.95 4.67
C GLU A 260 6.89 -50.46 3.51
N GLU A 261 6.96 -51.22 2.41
CA GLU A 261 7.68 -50.80 1.20
C GLU A 261 7.14 -49.48 0.64
N THR A 262 5.83 -49.29 0.66
CA THR A 262 5.18 -48.06 0.19
C THR A 262 5.52 -46.86 1.10
N LYS A 263 5.68 -47.07 2.41
CA LYS A 263 6.14 -46.04 3.36
C LYS A 263 7.57 -45.61 3.08
N ASP A 264 8.48 -46.55 2.87
CA ASP A 264 9.88 -46.23 2.58
C ASP A 264 10.01 -45.43 1.28
N LYS A 265 9.25 -45.83 0.26
CA LYS A 265 9.19 -45.10 -1.01
C LYS A 265 8.57 -43.72 -0.91
N PHE A 266 7.56 -43.54 -0.07
CA PHE A 266 7.02 -42.21 0.21
C PHE A 266 8.08 -41.29 0.83
N VAL A 267 8.86 -41.78 1.80
CA VAL A 267 9.93 -41.00 2.42
C VAL A 267 11.01 -40.63 1.40
N GLU A 268 11.40 -41.59 0.55
CA GLU A 268 12.35 -41.34 -0.56
C GLU A 268 11.83 -40.24 -1.50
N TYR A 269 10.57 -40.36 -1.96
CA TYR A 269 9.94 -39.38 -2.85
C TYR A 269 9.83 -38.00 -2.20
N LEU A 270 9.39 -37.93 -0.94
CA LEU A 270 9.22 -36.69 -0.20
C LEU A 270 10.55 -35.94 -0.09
N ASN A 271 11.63 -36.64 0.23
CA ASN A 271 12.97 -36.05 0.31
C ASN A 271 13.45 -35.55 -1.06
N GLN A 272 13.20 -36.30 -2.13
CA GLN A 272 13.56 -35.89 -3.50
C GLN A 272 12.81 -34.61 -3.91
N GLU A 273 11.51 -34.53 -3.68
CA GLU A 273 10.72 -33.35 -4.06
C GLU A 273 11.12 -32.13 -3.24
N ILE A 274 11.40 -32.29 -1.94
CA ILE A 274 11.79 -31.19 -1.06
C ILE A 274 13.14 -30.59 -1.47
N VAL A 275 14.11 -31.42 -1.85
CA VAL A 275 15.40 -30.94 -2.37
C VAL A 275 15.20 -30.10 -3.64
N LYS A 276 14.24 -30.46 -4.50
CA LYS A 276 13.93 -29.67 -5.72
C LYS A 276 13.30 -28.31 -5.44
N ILE A 277 12.74 -28.08 -4.24
CA ILE A 277 12.20 -26.78 -3.84
C ILE A 277 13.27 -25.85 -3.29
N ALA A 278 14.29 -26.43 -2.63
CA ALA A 278 15.36 -25.69 -1.97
C ALA A 278 16.48 -25.24 -2.93
N ALA A 279 16.51 -25.79 -4.15
CA ALA A 279 17.48 -25.47 -5.21
C ALA A 279 16.93 -24.43 -6.18
#